data_AF-A0A954FS02-F1
#
_entry.id   AF-A0A954FS02-F1
#
_cell.length_a   1.000
_cell.length_b   1.000
_cell.length_c   1.000
_cell.angle_alpha   90.00
_cell.angle_beta   90.00
_cell.angle_gamma   90.00
#
_symmetry.space_group_name_H-M   'P 1'
#
loop_
_entity.id
_entity.type
_entity.pdbx_description
1 polymer ?
#
loop_
_entity_poly.entity_id
_entity_poly.type
_entity_poly.pdbx_seq_one_letter_code
_entity_poly.pdbx_strand_id
1 'polypeptide(L)'
;MRNAVTKPLISQLVRSSSSVGANYCEADESATKKEFRYRISLCCRESRETKHWLRMLVAAIPDAKEGARILWKETNSLTKIFAAIHRNSKP
;
A
#
# COMPACT_ATOMS: atom_id res chain seq x y z
N MET A 1 5.88 22.85 -5.93
CA MET A 1 6.03 21.38 -5.70
C MET A 1 5.13 20.49 -6.57
N ARG A 2 4.08 20.99 -7.24
CA ARG A 2 3.30 20.20 -8.22
C ARG A 2 3.70 20.59 -9.64
N ASN A 3 4.24 19.65 -10.41
CA ASN A 3 4.59 19.81 -11.82
C ASN A 3 4.13 18.57 -12.61
N ALA A 4 4.44 18.53 -13.91
CA ALA A 4 4.07 17.44 -14.81
C ALA A 4 4.59 16.06 -14.35
N VAL A 5 5.71 16.02 -13.62
CA VAL A 5 6.30 14.78 -13.08
C VAL A 5 5.67 14.40 -11.73
N THR A 6 5.54 15.34 -10.80
CA THR A 6 5.12 15.01 -9.43
C THR A 6 3.61 14.80 -9.29
N LYS A 7 2.79 15.47 -10.11
CA LYS A 7 1.32 15.33 -10.09
C LYS A 7 0.85 13.88 -10.28
N PRO A 8 1.27 13.13 -11.33
CA PRO A 8 0.85 11.74 -11.49
C PRO A 8 1.39 10.83 -10.38
N LEU A 9 2.63 11.05 -9.91
CA LEU A 9 3.21 10.25 -8.81
C LEU A 9 2.42 10.40 -7.50
N ILE A 10 2.05 11.64 -7.15
CA ILE A 10 1.23 11.92 -5.96
C ILE A 10 -0.13 11.25 -6.10
N SER A 11 -0.78 11.35 -7.28
CA SER A 11 -2.08 10.70 -7.53
C SER A 11 -2.00 9.18 -7.35
N GLN A 12 -0.98 8.54 -7.92
CA GLN A 12 -0.78 7.10 -7.81
C GLN A 12 -0.47 6.65 -6.37
N LEU A 13 0.35 7.43 -5.65
CA LEU A 13 0.66 7.17 -4.25
C LEU A 13 -0.58 7.26 -3.37
N VAL A 14 -1.39 8.32 -3.53
CA VAL A 14 -2.63 8.50 -2.76
C VAL A 14 -3.60 7.35 -3.05
N ARG A 15 -3.82 7.01 -4.32
CA ARG A 15 -4.73 5.92 -4.73
C ARG A 15 -4.32 4.56 -4.16
N SER A 16 -3.05 4.19 -4.29
CA SER A 16 -2.57 2.89 -3.78
C SER A 16 -2.58 2.83 -2.26
N SER A 17 -2.16 3.90 -1.57
CA SER A 17 -2.17 3.94 -0.11
C SER A 17 -3.58 3.91 0.49
N SER A 18 -4.54 4.66 -0.07
CA SER A 18 -5.93 4.62 0.39
C SER A 18 -6.61 3.28 0.10
N SER A 19 -6.25 2.63 -1.02
CA SER A 19 -6.76 1.31 -1.40
C SER A 19 -6.38 0.21 -0.38
N VAL A 20 -5.23 0.33 0.29
CA VAL A 20 -4.85 -0.60 1.38
C VAL A 20 -5.90 -0.60 2.49
N GLY A 21 -6.29 0.58 2.97
CA GLY A 21 -7.28 0.72 4.02
C GLY A 21 -8.67 0.27 3.58
N ALA A 22 -9.10 0.70 2.39
CA ALA A 22 -10.40 0.32 1.82
C ALA A 22 -10.55 -1.21 1.71
N ASN A 23 -9.56 -1.90 1.15
CA ASN A 23 -9.60 -3.36 1.04
C ASN A 23 -9.56 -4.06 2.41
N TYR A 24 -8.92 -3.46 3.42
CA TYR A 24 -8.92 -4.03 4.77
C TYR A 24 -10.29 -3.90 5.45
N CYS A 25 -10.98 -2.76 5.30
CA CYS A 25 -12.36 -2.61 5.76
C CYS A 25 -13.29 -3.65 5.10
N GLU A 26 -13.19 -3.81 3.78
CA GLU A 26 -13.96 -4.84 3.06
C GLU A 26 -13.57 -6.28 3.45
N ALA A 27 -12.33 -6.50 3.89
CA ALA A 27 -11.93 -7.78 4.44
C ALA A 27 -12.69 -8.07 5.75
N ASP A 28 -12.81 -7.08 6.63
CA ASP A 28 -13.53 -7.22 7.91
C ASP A 28 -15.02 -7.54 7.71
N GLU A 29 -15.63 -6.99 6.67
CA GLU A 29 -17.03 -7.24 6.28
C GLU A 29 -17.23 -8.52 5.44
N SER A 30 -16.16 -9.28 5.15
CA SER A 30 -16.24 -10.43 4.25
C SER A 30 -17.06 -11.59 4.84
N ALA A 31 -18.06 -12.05 4.10
CA ALA A 31 -18.94 -13.14 4.52
C ALA A 31 -18.29 -14.53 4.47
N THR A 32 -17.20 -14.68 3.71
CA THR A 32 -16.50 -15.96 3.54
C THR A 32 -14.99 -15.82 3.72
N LYS A 33 -14.34 -16.88 4.19
CA LYS A 33 -12.86 -16.94 4.28
C LYS A 33 -12.17 -16.74 2.91
N LYS A 34 -12.81 -17.19 1.83
CA LYS A 34 -12.29 -17.03 0.46
C LYS A 34 -12.24 -15.55 0.08
N GLU A 35 -13.31 -14.82 0.35
CA GLU A 35 -13.40 -13.37 0.10
C GLU A 35 -12.43 -12.60 0.99
N PHE A 36 -12.41 -12.90 2.30
CA PHE A 36 -11.47 -12.32 3.26
C PHE A 36 -10.02 -12.43 2.74
N ARG A 37 -9.60 -13.64 2.34
CA ARG A 37 -8.26 -13.87 1.79
C ARG A 37 -8.00 -13.05 0.53
N TYR A 38 -8.98 -12.99 -0.38
CA TYR A 38 -8.85 -12.20 -1.59
C TYR A 38 -8.62 -10.72 -1.27
N ARG A 39 -9.42 -10.13 -0.37
CA ARG A 39 -9.25 -8.73 0.09
C ARG A 39 -7.90 -8.48 0.77
N ILE A 40 -7.44 -9.39 1.63
CA ILE A 40 -6.09 -9.30 2.23
C ILE A 40 -4.98 -9.41 1.17
N SER A 41 -5.18 -10.20 0.12
CA SER A 41 -4.23 -10.28 -1.00
C SER A 41 -4.13 -8.95 -1.76
N LEU A 42 -5.24 -8.22 -1.91
CA LEU A 42 -5.27 -6.87 -2.48
C LEU A 42 -4.53 -5.88 -1.57
N CYS A 43 -4.73 -5.94 -0.24
CA CYS A 43 -3.96 -5.13 0.72
C CYS A 43 -2.44 -5.34 0.53
N CYS A 44 -2.00 -6.58 0.30
CA CYS A 44 -0.60 -6.89 0.02
C CYS A 44 -0.11 -6.29 -1.30
N ARG A 45 -0.93 -6.32 -2.36
CA ARG A 45 -0.61 -5.74 -3.67
C ARG A 45 -0.47 -4.22 -3.57
N GLU A 46 -1.48 -3.56 -3.02
CA GLU A 46 -1.54 -2.10 -2.88
C GLU A 46 -0.44 -1.55 -1.96
N SER A 47 -0.07 -2.28 -0.90
CA SER A 47 1.07 -1.93 -0.04
C SER A 47 2.40 -1.99 -0.80
N ARG A 48 2.57 -2.94 -1.73
CA ARG A 48 3.78 -3.03 -2.58
C ARG A 48 3.81 -1.91 -3.61
N GLU A 49 2.68 -1.58 -4.22
CA GLU A 49 2.54 -0.44 -5.13
C GLU A 49 2.86 0.88 -4.42
N THR A 50 2.31 1.09 -3.21
CA THR A 50 2.61 2.27 -2.37
C THR A 50 4.11 2.43 -2.14
N LYS A 51 4.82 1.33 -1.79
CA LYS A 51 6.29 1.33 -1.66
C LYS A 51 7.04 1.64 -2.95
N HIS A 52 6.49 1.27 -4.10
CA HIS A 52 7.06 1.64 -5.40
C HIS A 52 6.91 3.15 -5.63
N TRP A 53 5.71 3.70 -5.43
CA TRP A 53 5.45 5.12 -5.63
C TRP A 53 6.23 6.02 -4.67
N LEU A 54 6.44 5.61 -3.41
CA LEU A 54 7.33 6.31 -2.49
C LEU A 54 8.77 6.41 -3.02
N ARG A 55 9.29 5.34 -3.65
CA ARG A 55 10.62 5.36 -4.27
C ARG A 55 10.68 6.28 -5.49
N MET A 56 9.65 6.27 -6.33
CA MET A 56 9.56 7.18 -7.47
C MET A 56 9.41 8.64 -7.04
N LEU A 57 8.68 8.91 -5.96
CA LEU A 57 8.55 10.24 -5.40
C LEU A 57 9.92 10.79 -4.94
N VAL A 58 10.76 9.98 -4.30
CA VAL A 58 12.11 10.39 -3.91
C VAL A 58 13.02 10.65 -5.12
N ALA A 59 12.86 9.88 -6.20
CA ALA A 59 13.59 10.14 -7.43
C ALA A 59 13.20 11.50 -8.06
N ALA A 60 11.92 11.89 -7.95
CA ALA A 60 11.43 13.17 -8.45
C ALA A 60 11.66 14.34 -7.47
N ILE A 61 11.74 14.07 -6.17
CA ILE A 61 11.90 15.06 -5.09
C ILE A 61 12.91 14.49 -4.07
N PRO A 62 14.22 14.62 -4.30
CA PRO A 62 15.25 14.05 -3.42
C PRO A 62 15.15 14.53 -1.97
N ASP A 63 14.72 15.77 -1.74
CA ASP A 63 14.54 16.36 -0.41
C ASP A 63 13.46 15.63 0.43
N ALA A 64 12.53 14.92 -0.22
CA ALA A 64 11.49 14.14 0.46
C ALA A 64 12.01 12.79 0.99
N LYS A 65 13.30 12.45 0.78
CA LYS A 65 13.88 11.12 1.07
C LYS A 65 13.65 10.65 2.49
N GLU A 66 13.86 11.50 3.49
CA GLU A 66 13.75 11.08 4.89
C GLU A 66 12.30 10.76 5.28
N GLY A 67 11.36 11.64 4.93
CA GLY A 67 9.93 11.40 5.14
C GLY A 67 9.42 10.17 4.38
N ALA A 68 9.81 10.02 3.11
CA ALA A 68 9.44 8.85 2.30
C ALA A 68 10.03 7.55 2.86
N ARG A 69 11.22 7.59 3.47
CA ARG A 69 11.85 6.42 4.09
C ARG A 69 11.06 5.93 5.31
N ILE A 70 10.54 6.84 6.13
CA ILE A 70 9.69 6.51 7.28
C ILE A 70 8.43 5.80 6.79
N LEU A 71 7.70 6.42 5.86
CA LEU A 71 6.48 5.85 5.29
C LEU A 71 6.73 4.52 4.56
N TRP A 72 7.88 4.38 3.89
CA TRP A 72 8.23 3.14 3.22
C TRP A 72 8.44 2.00 4.22
N LYS A 73 9.10 2.27 5.37
CA LYS A 73 9.29 1.29 6.44
C LYS A 73 7.95 0.87 7.03
N GLU A 74 7.07 1.81 7.32
CA GLU A 74 5.72 1.53 7.83
C GLU A 74 4.90 0.69 6.84
N THR A 75 4.87 1.11 5.57
CA THR A 75 4.19 0.36 4.50
C THR A 75 4.77 -1.05 4.34
N ASN A 76 6.08 -1.22 4.56
CA ASN A 76 6.71 -2.54 4.54
C ASN A 76 6.28 -3.42 5.72
N SER A 77 6.14 -2.84 6.91
CA SER A 77 5.57 -3.53 8.06
C SER A 77 4.13 -3.96 7.79
N LEU A 78 3.29 -3.08 7.24
CA LEU A 78 1.93 -3.42 6.80
C LEU A 78 1.93 -4.57 5.78
N THR A 79 2.81 -4.51 4.78
CA THR A 79 2.95 -5.60 3.78
C THR A 79 3.22 -6.94 4.47
N LYS A 80 4.08 -6.96 5.50
CA LYS A 80 4.43 -8.18 6.24
C LYS A 80 3.25 -8.68 7.09
N ILE A 81 2.51 -7.78 7.73
CA ILE A 81 1.31 -8.09 8.51
C ILE A 81 0.26 -8.74 7.61
N PHE A 82 -0.12 -8.09 6.50
CA PHE A 82 -1.11 -8.64 5.58
C PHE A 82 -0.65 -9.97 4.96
N ALA A 83 0.64 -10.09 4.62
CA ALA A 83 1.17 -11.35 4.12
C ALA A 83 1.12 -12.48 5.16
N ALA A 84 1.32 -12.17 6.44
CA ALA A 84 1.17 -13.14 7.53
C ALA A 84 -0.30 -13.55 7.72
N ILE A 85 -1.22 -12.58 7.74
CA ILE A 85 -2.67 -12.85 7.81
C ILE A 85 -3.07 -13.77 6.64
N HIS A 86 -2.73 -13.39 5.41
CA HIS A 86 -3.06 -14.18 4.22
C HIS A 86 -2.57 -15.64 4.30
N ARG A 87 -1.34 -15.88 4.79
CA ARG A 87 -0.80 -17.24 4.95
C ARG A 87 -1.53 -18.05 6.02
N ASN A 88 -1.99 -17.39 7.08
CA ASN A 88 -2.62 -18.05 8.22
C ASN A 88 -4.12 -18.26 8.04
N SER A 89 -4.77 -17.49 7.17
CA SER A 89 -6.19 -17.65 6.84
C SER A 89 -6.45 -18.85 5.89
N LYS A 90 -5.86 -20.03 6.15
CA LYS A 90 -6.03 -21.23 5.31
C LYS A 90 -7.53 -21.48 4.99
N PRO A 91 -7.86 -21.97 3.77
CA PRO A 91 -9.23 -22.28 3.37
C PRO A 91 -10.02 -23.00 4.47
#